data_AF-A0A2J6I0P6-F1
#
_entry.id   AF-A0A2J6I0P6-F1
#
_cell.length_a   1.000
_cell.length_b   1.000
_cell.length_c   1.000
_cell.angle_alpha   90.00
_cell.angle_beta   90.00
_cell.angle_gamma   90.00
#
_symmetry.space_group_name_H-M   'P 1'
#
loop_
_entity.id
_entity.type
_entity.pdbx_description
1 polymer ?
#
loop_
_entity_poly.entity_id
_entity_poly.type
_entity_poly.pdbx_seq_one_letter_code
_entity_poly.pdbx_strand_id
1 'polypeptide(L)'
;SHLQAVYTPDTAAPAGGCGGDAPHYEPYDSVYMGGSGYEEYKTSGHYQIGCTGCHNGIDDTDDKQLAHSGDFLRHPSAEADNKCGSCHQQIVDNFKTSIHNGTGQMRKVALRSGFSGASEFDQLPQHQIEGYNANCATCHGTCGNCHIVRPPIGGGGLSNGHMFNKTPDMISVCVTCHTSRGGHAYLGVAAGTEPDVHLTSMQFKCSNCHSGTELHGDGNPVEQRYAYSKLPTCDNCHNDIQSSNNYHSMHYDDFNCQVCHSQDYNNCGSCHIHGEGARIPSYLGYKIAVNPLPDLRPGFNFTLVRRTLAAPDNWEKYGVDEYANFDACPTYNFTTPHNLLRWTERTQVDQGKSCSSNCHIRNEGGTLVNKELYLFDEDLLDWEKSASNSIIVDGKLPESWFESN
;
A
#
# COMPACT_ATOMS: atom_id res chain seq x y z
N SER A 1 -14.08 -24.43 -25.77
CA SER A 1 -13.69 -25.77 -26.23
C SER A 1 -12.25 -25.82 -26.71
N HIS A 2 -11.79 -24.94 -27.61
CA HIS A 2 -10.41 -25.00 -28.12
C HIS A 2 -9.33 -24.72 -27.06
N LEU A 3 -9.43 -23.61 -26.30
CA LEU A 3 -8.43 -23.28 -25.26
C LEU A 3 -8.27 -24.40 -24.21
N GLN A 4 -9.36 -25.05 -23.83
CA GLN A 4 -9.36 -26.22 -22.93
C GLN A 4 -8.68 -27.46 -23.55
N ALA A 5 -8.55 -27.54 -24.87
CA ALA A 5 -7.86 -28.63 -25.55
C ALA A 5 -6.35 -28.39 -25.71
N VAL A 6 -5.91 -27.12 -25.73
CA VAL A 6 -4.51 -26.73 -26.03
C VAL A 6 -3.80 -26.02 -24.87
N TYR A 7 -4.44 -25.96 -23.70
CA TYR A 7 -3.83 -25.34 -22.53
C TYR A 7 -2.64 -26.14 -22.01
N THR A 8 -1.75 -25.43 -21.32
CA THR A 8 -0.71 -26.02 -20.50
C THR A 8 -1.17 -25.88 -19.05
N PRO A 9 -1.22 -26.95 -18.24
CA PRO A 9 -1.57 -26.85 -16.83
C PRO A 9 -0.69 -25.83 -16.11
N ASP A 10 -1.29 -25.04 -15.22
CA ASP A 10 -0.51 -24.18 -14.34
C ASP A 10 0.06 -25.02 -13.20
N THR A 11 1.38 -25.15 -13.17
CA THR A 11 2.10 -25.85 -12.10
C THR A 11 2.84 -24.88 -11.20
N ALA A 12 2.71 -23.57 -11.44
CA ALA A 12 3.33 -22.57 -10.58
C ALA A 12 2.59 -22.50 -9.24
N ALA A 13 3.34 -22.25 -8.16
CA ALA A 13 2.70 -21.89 -6.90
C ALA A 13 1.95 -20.56 -7.08
N PRO A 14 0.76 -20.40 -6.47
CA PRO A 14 0.05 -19.13 -6.50
C PRO A 14 0.96 -18.04 -5.91
N ALA A 15 0.88 -16.82 -6.46
CA ALA A 15 1.51 -15.68 -5.84
C ALA A 15 0.92 -15.52 -4.43
N GLY A 16 1.77 -15.51 -3.40
CA GLY A 16 1.37 -15.36 -2.02
C GLY A 16 1.92 -14.08 -1.40
N GLY A 17 1.44 -13.72 -0.22
CA GLY A 17 1.97 -12.60 0.54
C GLY A 17 1.08 -12.20 1.72
N CYS A 18 1.28 -11.00 2.25
CA CYS A 18 0.52 -10.49 3.40
C CYS A 18 -1.00 -10.33 3.14
N GLY A 19 -1.46 -10.49 1.89
CA GLY A 19 -2.87 -10.47 1.50
C GLY A 19 -3.53 -11.84 1.41
N GLY A 20 -2.78 -12.93 1.61
CA GLY A 20 -3.22 -14.30 1.34
C GLY A 20 -2.71 -14.83 0.00
N ASP A 21 -3.11 -16.06 -0.34
CA ASP A 21 -2.78 -16.69 -1.61
C ASP A 21 -3.68 -16.15 -2.73
N ALA A 22 -3.10 -15.95 -3.90
CA ALA A 22 -3.82 -15.54 -5.08
C ALA A 22 -4.93 -16.55 -5.44
N PRO A 23 -6.11 -16.08 -5.87
CA PRO A 23 -7.15 -16.98 -6.37
C PRO A 23 -6.65 -17.80 -7.56
N HIS A 24 -7.03 -19.08 -7.63
CA HIS A 24 -6.70 -19.93 -8.76
C HIS A 24 -7.69 -19.70 -9.91
N TYR A 25 -7.14 -19.52 -11.10
CA TYR A 25 -7.89 -19.49 -12.36
C TYR A 25 -7.29 -20.49 -13.32
N GLU A 26 -8.14 -21.24 -14.00
CA GLU A 26 -7.68 -22.19 -15.00
C GLU A 26 -6.93 -21.44 -16.13
N PRO A 27 -5.85 -22.01 -16.69
CA PRO A 27 -5.04 -21.32 -17.70
C PRO A 27 -5.83 -20.85 -18.91
N TYR A 28 -6.84 -21.62 -19.32
CA TYR A 28 -7.71 -21.27 -20.44
C TYR A 28 -8.69 -20.12 -20.11
N ASP A 29 -9.10 -19.98 -18.84
CA ASP A 29 -9.97 -18.87 -18.40
C ASP A 29 -9.15 -17.58 -18.23
N SER A 30 -7.89 -17.71 -17.83
CA SER A 30 -6.96 -16.58 -17.67
C SER A 30 -6.63 -15.87 -18.99
N VAL A 31 -6.79 -16.52 -20.14
CA VAL A 31 -6.51 -15.95 -21.46
C VAL A 31 -7.77 -15.82 -22.33
N TYR A 32 -8.95 -16.06 -21.77
CA TYR A 32 -10.19 -16.06 -22.53
C TYR A 32 -10.55 -14.65 -23.02
N MET A 33 -10.56 -14.48 -24.34
CA MET A 33 -10.99 -13.26 -25.03
C MET A 33 -12.44 -13.42 -25.48
N GLY A 34 -13.37 -13.06 -24.60
CA GLY A 34 -14.80 -13.08 -24.90
C GLY A 34 -15.60 -12.18 -23.96
N GLY A 35 -16.92 -12.20 -24.11
CA GLY A 35 -17.83 -11.35 -23.35
C GLY A 35 -17.80 -9.88 -23.80
N SER A 36 -18.46 -9.01 -23.05
CA SER A 36 -18.61 -7.59 -23.41
C SER A 36 -17.26 -6.87 -23.54
N GLY A 37 -16.29 -7.16 -22.67
CA GLY A 37 -14.97 -6.56 -22.74
C GLY A 37 -14.23 -6.84 -24.04
N TYR A 38 -14.34 -8.06 -24.57
CA TYR A 38 -13.74 -8.38 -25.87
C TYR A 38 -14.47 -7.70 -27.03
N GLU A 39 -15.80 -7.63 -26.98
CA GLU A 39 -16.59 -6.89 -27.97
C GLU A 39 -16.21 -5.40 -27.99
N GLU A 40 -16.04 -4.79 -26.81
CA GLU A 40 -15.56 -3.41 -26.69
C GLU A 40 -14.13 -3.25 -27.21
N TYR A 41 -13.22 -4.19 -26.87
CA TYR A 41 -11.85 -4.19 -27.36
C TYR A 41 -11.80 -4.14 -28.88
N LYS A 42 -12.59 -4.98 -29.58
CA LYS A 42 -12.67 -5.01 -31.05
C LYS A 42 -13.05 -3.67 -31.69
N THR A 43 -13.75 -2.81 -30.96
CA THR A 43 -14.13 -1.47 -31.44
C THR A 43 -13.13 -0.38 -31.04
N SER A 44 -12.12 -0.72 -30.23
CA SER A 44 -11.13 0.23 -29.73
C SER A 44 -10.01 0.49 -30.74
N GLY A 45 -9.30 1.62 -30.59
CA GLY A 45 -8.10 1.90 -31.36
C GLY A 45 -6.99 0.87 -31.17
N HIS A 46 -6.93 0.21 -30.00
CA HIS A 46 -5.92 -0.82 -29.72
C HIS A 46 -6.12 -2.09 -30.56
N TYR A 47 -7.36 -2.44 -30.94
CA TYR A 47 -7.61 -3.61 -31.80
C TYR A 47 -7.04 -3.42 -33.20
N GLN A 48 -7.02 -2.17 -33.70
CA GLN A 48 -6.48 -1.85 -35.03
C GLN A 48 -4.96 -2.00 -35.12
N ILE A 49 -4.26 -2.02 -33.98
CA ILE A 49 -2.81 -2.23 -33.90
C ILE A 49 -2.45 -3.70 -34.22
N GLY A 50 -3.38 -4.63 -33.97
CA GLY A 50 -3.14 -6.06 -34.07
C GLY A 50 -2.35 -6.61 -32.88
N CYS A 51 -2.40 -7.94 -32.71
CA CYS A 51 -1.76 -8.64 -31.60
C CYS A 51 -0.24 -8.42 -31.60
N THR A 52 0.37 -8.60 -32.76
CA THR A 52 1.82 -8.54 -32.96
C THR A 52 2.40 -7.14 -32.80
N GLY A 53 1.61 -6.08 -33.01
CA GLY A 53 2.06 -4.70 -32.79
C GLY A 53 2.44 -4.43 -31.32
N CYS A 54 1.73 -5.03 -30.37
CA CYS A 54 2.05 -4.93 -28.95
C CYS A 54 2.89 -6.12 -28.46
N HIS A 55 2.48 -7.34 -28.81
CA HIS A 55 3.03 -8.58 -28.27
C HIS A 55 4.19 -9.17 -29.08
N ASN A 56 4.57 -8.60 -30.23
CA ASN A 56 5.49 -9.23 -31.18
C ASN A 56 5.04 -10.66 -31.55
N GLY A 57 5.99 -11.54 -31.91
CA GLY A 57 5.70 -12.92 -32.30
C GLY A 57 5.25 -13.02 -33.76
N ILE A 58 4.58 -14.13 -34.08
CA ILE A 58 4.18 -14.47 -35.46
C ILE A 58 2.66 -14.35 -35.59
N ASP A 59 2.21 -13.52 -36.53
CA ASP A 59 0.79 -13.32 -36.83
C ASP A 59 0.22 -14.43 -37.73
N ASP A 60 -1.09 -14.43 -37.93
CA ASP A 60 -1.81 -15.30 -38.88
C ASP A 60 -1.58 -16.82 -38.67
N THR A 61 -1.42 -17.25 -37.41
CA THR A 61 -1.31 -18.68 -37.06
C THR A 61 -2.15 -19.03 -35.83
N ASP A 62 -2.72 -20.25 -35.83
CA ASP A 62 -3.41 -20.85 -34.69
C ASP A 62 -2.51 -21.79 -33.86
N ASP A 63 -1.25 -21.99 -34.28
CA ASP A 63 -0.26 -22.72 -33.51
C ASP A 63 0.31 -21.83 -32.39
N LYS A 64 -0.05 -22.14 -31.14
CA LYS A 64 0.41 -21.43 -29.94
C LYS A 64 1.93 -21.33 -29.85
N GLN A 65 2.67 -22.38 -30.19
CA GLN A 65 4.13 -22.37 -30.10
C GLN A 65 4.73 -21.46 -31.16
N LEU A 66 4.16 -21.48 -32.38
CA LEU A 66 4.60 -20.61 -33.46
C LEU A 66 4.28 -19.13 -33.17
N ALA A 67 3.05 -18.84 -32.77
CA ALA A 67 2.60 -17.48 -32.43
C ALA A 67 3.45 -16.83 -31.33
N HIS A 68 3.82 -17.61 -30.30
CA HIS A 68 4.60 -17.16 -29.16
C HIS A 68 6.12 -17.41 -29.30
N SER A 69 6.62 -17.62 -30.51
CA SER A 69 8.05 -17.81 -30.76
C SER A 69 8.78 -16.47 -31.00
N GLY A 70 10.12 -16.52 -31.10
CA GLY A 70 10.93 -15.35 -31.43
C GLY A 70 10.99 -14.33 -30.29
N ASP A 71 10.60 -13.10 -30.59
CA ASP A 71 10.64 -11.94 -29.70
C ASP A 71 9.29 -11.66 -29.01
N PHE A 72 8.41 -12.67 -28.94
CA PHE A 72 7.11 -12.56 -28.28
C PHE A 72 7.21 -12.02 -26.86
N LEU A 73 6.37 -11.03 -26.57
CA LEU A 73 6.26 -10.36 -25.28
C LEU A 73 4.94 -10.73 -24.62
N ARG A 74 5.03 -11.54 -23.56
CA ARG A 74 3.86 -11.91 -22.75
C ARG A 74 3.20 -10.69 -22.09
N HIS A 75 4.00 -9.72 -21.65
CA HIS A 75 3.56 -8.53 -20.92
C HIS A 75 4.10 -7.25 -21.57
N PRO A 76 3.47 -6.74 -22.65
CA PRO A 76 3.95 -5.55 -23.36
C PRO A 76 4.10 -4.30 -22.47
N SER A 77 3.29 -4.20 -21.40
CA SER A 77 3.37 -3.08 -20.46
C SER A 77 4.64 -3.03 -19.63
N ALA A 78 5.44 -4.10 -19.59
CA ALA A 78 6.79 -4.07 -19.01
C ALA A 78 7.79 -3.29 -19.91
N GLU A 79 7.46 -3.14 -21.20
CA GLU A 79 8.21 -2.33 -22.17
C GLU A 79 7.39 -1.11 -22.62
N ALA A 80 6.82 -0.39 -21.64
CA ALA A 80 5.87 0.70 -21.90
C ALA A 80 6.43 1.79 -22.84
N ASP A 81 7.74 2.06 -22.80
CA ASP A 81 8.42 2.96 -23.75
C ASP A 81 8.20 2.55 -25.21
N ASN A 82 8.46 1.28 -25.52
CA ASN A 82 8.39 0.76 -26.88
C ASN A 82 6.94 0.50 -27.31
N LYS A 83 6.09 0.06 -26.37
CA LYS A 83 4.76 -0.49 -26.67
C LYS A 83 3.62 0.48 -26.45
N CYS A 84 3.82 1.49 -25.61
CA CYS A 84 2.80 2.48 -25.27
C CYS A 84 3.25 3.90 -25.60
N GLY A 85 4.56 4.18 -25.57
CA GLY A 85 5.13 5.53 -25.68
C GLY A 85 4.76 6.27 -26.95
N SER A 86 4.68 5.57 -28.10
CA SER A 86 4.31 6.19 -29.38
C SER A 86 2.95 6.89 -29.38
N CYS A 87 2.01 6.44 -28.54
CA CYS A 87 0.68 7.05 -28.39
C CYS A 87 0.45 7.71 -27.02
N HIS A 88 1.17 7.27 -25.99
CA HIS A 88 0.96 7.66 -24.59
C HIS A 88 2.25 8.19 -23.92
N GLN A 89 3.15 8.80 -24.70
CA GLN A 89 4.50 9.21 -24.27
C GLN A 89 4.53 9.89 -22.91
N GLN A 90 3.69 10.92 -22.70
CA GLN A 90 3.68 11.67 -21.46
C GLN A 90 3.33 10.81 -20.24
N ILE A 91 2.37 9.87 -20.37
CA ILE A 91 1.99 8.99 -19.27
C ILE A 91 3.13 8.01 -19.00
N VAL A 92 3.74 7.46 -20.04
CA VAL A 92 4.87 6.53 -19.92
C VAL A 92 6.05 7.19 -19.22
N ASP A 93 6.43 8.40 -19.62
CA ASP A 93 7.54 9.13 -19.03
C ASP A 93 7.28 9.48 -17.56
N ASN A 94 6.05 9.89 -17.23
CA ASN A 94 5.66 10.15 -15.86
C ASN A 94 5.67 8.88 -15.00
N PHE A 95 5.18 7.76 -15.55
CA PHE A 95 5.03 6.51 -14.82
C PHE A 95 6.37 5.93 -14.36
N LYS A 96 7.46 6.19 -15.07
CA LYS A 96 8.82 5.80 -14.65
C LYS A 96 9.15 6.27 -13.24
N THR A 97 8.64 7.43 -12.83
CA THR A 97 8.91 8.00 -11.50
C THR A 97 7.79 7.77 -10.50
N SER A 98 6.73 7.06 -10.90
CA SER A 98 5.63 6.70 -10.00
C SER A 98 6.08 5.72 -8.92
N ILE A 99 5.59 5.93 -7.71
CA ILE A 99 5.79 5.01 -6.58
C ILE A 99 5.12 3.64 -6.79
N HIS A 100 4.23 3.50 -7.78
CA HIS A 100 3.63 2.22 -8.15
C HIS A 100 4.64 1.23 -8.76
N ASN A 101 5.84 1.69 -9.13
CA ASN A 101 6.99 0.83 -9.44
C ASN A 101 7.71 0.27 -8.20
N GLY A 102 7.24 0.59 -6.99
CA GLY A 102 7.77 0.02 -5.75
C GLY A 102 8.90 0.78 -5.07
N THR A 103 9.28 1.96 -5.59
CA THR A 103 10.43 2.78 -5.14
C THR A 103 10.49 2.94 -3.62
N GLY A 104 9.36 3.23 -2.96
CA GLY A 104 9.33 3.43 -1.51
C GLY A 104 9.65 2.18 -0.69
N GLN A 105 9.31 0.99 -1.19
CA GLN A 105 9.64 -0.28 -0.55
C GLN A 105 11.09 -0.68 -0.84
N MET A 106 11.53 -0.55 -2.11
CA MET A 106 12.92 -0.74 -2.52
C MET A 106 13.87 0.11 -1.68
N ARG A 107 13.53 1.41 -1.48
CA ARG A 107 14.29 2.33 -0.62
C ARG A 107 14.52 1.76 0.79
N LYS A 108 13.48 1.22 1.42
CA LYS A 108 13.61 0.71 2.80
C LYS A 108 14.48 -0.53 2.87
N VAL A 109 14.36 -1.43 1.89
CA VAL A 109 15.22 -2.62 1.80
C VAL A 109 16.67 -2.19 1.58
N ALA A 110 16.93 -1.28 0.63
CA ALA A 110 18.27 -0.77 0.34
C ALA A 110 18.91 -0.09 1.56
N LEU A 111 18.20 0.84 2.20
CA LEU A 111 18.69 1.54 3.40
C LEU A 111 19.06 0.57 4.53
N ARG A 112 18.18 -0.40 4.81
CA ARG A 112 18.42 -1.39 5.86
C ARG A 112 19.54 -2.36 5.50
N SER A 113 19.84 -2.51 4.21
CA SER A 113 20.95 -3.32 3.71
C SER A 113 22.27 -2.55 3.60
N GLY A 114 22.32 -1.29 4.04
CA GLY A 114 23.54 -0.48 4.08
C GLY A 114 23.76 0.42 2.86
N PHE A 115 22.78 0.52 1.96
CA PHE A 115 22.83 1.40 0.78
C PHE A 115 22.13 2.73 1.03
N SER A 116 22.21 3.66 0.08
CA SER A 116 21.76 5.04 0.23
C SER A 116 20.28 5.26 -0.10
N GLY A 117 19.64 4.36 -0.87
CA GLY A 117 18.25 4.52 -1.28
C GLY A 117 17.83 3.58 -2.41
N ALA A 118 16.66 3.85 -3.00
CA ALA A 118 16.06 2.98 -4.03
C ALA A 118 16.91 2.87 -5.31
N SER A 119 17.67 3.92 -5.67
CA SER A 119 18.55 3.90 -6.84
C SER A 119 19.70 2.90 -6.74
N GLU A 120 19.99 2.42 -5.54
CA GLU A 120 21.03 1.42 -5.27
C GLU A 120 20.43 0.03 -5.00
N PHE A 121 19.12 -0.15 -5.21
CA PHE A 121 18.46 -1.44 -4.98
C PHE A 121 19.06 -2.57 -5.83
N ASP A 122 19.42 -2.29 -7.07
CA ASP A 122 20.04 -3.29 -7.97
C ASP A 122 21.49 -3.66 -7.57
N GLN A 123 22.06 -2.99 -6.56
CA GLN A 123 23.35 -3.35 -5.98
C GLN A 123 23.22 -4.40 -4.86
N LEU A 124 22.00 -4.74 -4.44
CA LEU A 124 21.76 -5.81 -3.48
C LEU A 124 22.27 -7.16 -4.03
N PRO A 125 22.66 -8.10 -3.16
CA PRO A 125 22.96 -9.46 -3.58
C PRO A 125 21.79 -10.08 -4.36
N GLN A 126 22.12 -10.81 -5.43
CA GLN A 126 21.12 -11.39 -6.35
C GLN A 126 20.03 -12.20 -5.65
N HIS A 127 20.38 -12.98 -4.62
CA HIS A 127 19.41 -13.76 -3.83
C HIS A 127 18.38 -12.87 -3.10
N GLN A 128 18.75 -11.64 -2.69
CA GLN A 128 17.82 -10.71 -2.05
C GLN A 128 16.88 -10.10 -3.10
N ILE A 129 17.40 -9.76 -4.28
CA ILE A 129 16.58 -9.26 -5.39
C ILE A 129 15.56 -10.32 -5.82
N GLU A 130 15.97 -11.59 -5.91
CA GLU A 130 15.09 -12.71 -6.19
C GLU A 130 14.01 -12.87 -5.10
N GLY A 131 14.40 -12.82 -3.83
CA GLY A 131 13.45 -12.87 -2.72
C GLY A 131 12.49 -11.68 -2.69
N TYR A 132 12.97 -10.48 -3.01
CA TYR A 132 12.15 -9.30 -3.13
C TYR A 132 11.11 -9.47 -4.24
N ASN A 133 11.53 -9.93 -5.42
CA ASN A 133 10.64 -10.09 -6.56
C ASN A 133 9.58 -11.17 -6.29
N ALA A 134 9.96 -12.25 -5.61
CA ALA A 134 9.04 -13.33 -5.27
C ALA A 134 7.98 -12.96 -4.22
N ASN A 135 8.28 -12.05 -3.28
CA ASN A 135 7.42 -11.81 -2.11
C ASN A 135 6.87 -10.38 -1.99
N CYS A 136 7.53 -9.40 -2.62
CA CYS A 136 7.24 -7.97 -2.45
C CYS A 136 6.81 -7.31 -3.76
N ALA A 137 7.53 -7.57 -4.86
CA ALA A 137 7.28 -6.93 -6.14
C ALA A 137 6.02 -7.45 -6.86
N THR A 138 5.34 -8.47 -6.31
CA THR A 138 4.09 -9.03 -6.85
C THR A 138 2.93 -8.02 -6.87
N CYS A 139 3.05 -6.93 -6.11
CA CYS A 139 2.09 -5.83 -6.07
C CYS A 139 2.52 -4.60 -6.90
N HIS A 140 3.74 -4.56 -7.45
CA HIS A 140 4.21 -3.42 -8.23
C HIS A 140 3.55 -3.45 -9.61
N GLY A 141 3.10 -2.28 -10.07
CA GLY A 141 2.23 -2.15 -11.22
C GLY A 141 2.96 -1.79 -12.50
N THR A 142 2.49 -2.33 -13.61
CA THR A 142 2.68 -1.80 -14.97
C THR A 142 1.34 -1.30 -15.51
N CYS A 143 1.33 -0.64 -16.69
CA CYS A 143 0.08 -0.21 -17.33
C CYS A 143 -0.93 -1.37 -17.46
N GLY A 144 -0.45 -2.56 -17.80
CA GLY A 144 -1.28 -3.76 -17.94
C GLY A 144 -1.91 -4.20 -16.62
N ASN A 145 -1.18 -4.14 -15.51
CA ASN A 145 -1.69 -4.60 -14.20
C ASN A 145 -2.85 -3.75 -13.68
N CYS A 146 -2.95 -2.49 -14.12
CA CYS A 146 -4.08 -1.62 -13.77
C CYS A 146 -5.21 -1.70 -14.79
N HIS A 147 -4.88 -1.79 -16.08
CA HIS A 147 -5.85 -1.52 -17.15
C HIS A 147 -6.31 -2.75 -17.93
N ILE A 148 -5.60 -3.88 -17.90
CA ILE A 148 -5.81 -4.99 -18.86
C ILE A 148 -5.88 -6.36 -18.17
N VAL A 149 -4.97 -6.61 -17.23
CA VAL A 149 -4.81 -7.90 -16.56
C VAL A 149 -5.06 -7.77 -15.07
N ARG A 150 -5.48 -8.87 -14.46
CA ARG A 150 -5.42 -9.04 -13.00
C ARG A 150 -3.95 -9.04 -12.59
N PRO A 151 -3.55 -8.29 -11.55
CA PRO A 151 -2.21 -8.41 -10.97
C PRO A 151 -1.87 -9.86 -10.59
N PRO A 152 -0.59 -10.25 -10.51
CA PRO A 152 -0.19 -11.61 -10.11
C PRO A 152 -0.81 -12.06 -8.78
N ILE A 153 -0.85 -11.17 -7.78
CA ILE A 153 -1.47 -11.44 -6.47
C ILE A 153 -2.99 -11.62 -6.56
N GLY A 154 -3.63 -11.21 -7.66
CA GLY A 154 -5.04 -11.46 -7.98
C GLY A 154 -5.28 -12.67 -8.88
N GLY A 155 -4.29 -13.55 -9.02
CA GLY A 155 -4.39 -14.79 -9.82
C GLY A 155 -4.01 -14.63 -11.29
N GLY A 156 -3.62 -13.42 -11.73
CA GLY A 156 -3.22 -13.17 -13.11
C GLY A 156 -4.35 -13.35 -14.14
N GLY A 157 -3.99 -13.21 -15.43
CA GLY A 157 -4.92 -13.34 -16.55
C GLY A 157 -5.69 -12.06 -16.88
N LEU A 158 -6.48 -12.09 -17.95
CA LEU A 158 -7.24 -10.94 -18.44
C LEU A 158 -8.34 -10.53 -17.45
N SER A 159 -8.46 -9.24 -17.14
CA SER A 159 -9.50 -8.75 -16.23
C SER A 159 -10.88 -8.68 -16.89
N ASN A 160 -10.93 -8.33 -18.18
CA ASN A 160 -12.17 -8.14 -18.92
C ASN A 160 -11.98 -8.38 -20.44
N GLY A 161 -11.70 -9.62 -20.86
CA GLY A 161 -11.64 -9.99 -22.28
C GLY A 161 -10.61 -9.21 -23.11
N HIS A 162 -9.49 -8.82 -22.49
CA HIS A 162 -8.43 -7.97 -23.07
C HIS A 162 -8.81 -6.50 -23.32
N MET A 163 -9.90 -6.02 -22.71
CA MET A 163 -10.23 -4.59 -22.77
C MET A 163 -9.21 -3.73 -22.03
N PHE A 164 -8.86 -2.58 -22.61
CA PHE A 164 -8.06 -1.53 -21.97
C PHE A 164 -8.99 -0.64 -21.13
N ASN A 165 -9.15 -0.97 -19.86
CA ASN A 165 -10.06 -0.29 -18.95
C ASN A 165 -9.46 1.04 -18.50
N LYS A 166 -9.95 2.16 -19.05
CA LYS A 166 -9.45 3.51 -18.73
C LYS A 166 -9.45 3.80 -17.22
N THR A 167 -10.52 3.41 -16.53
CA THR A 167 -10.63 3.52 -15.08
C THR A 167 -10.59 2.12 -14.49
N PRO A 168 -9.53 1.75 -13.76
CA PRO A 168 -9.45 0.47 -13.07
C PRO A 168 -10.59 0.29 -12.06
N ASP A 169 -11.05 -0.95 -11.90
CA ASP A 169 -12.02 -1.26 -10.87
C ASP A 169 -11.37 -1.25 -9.47
N MET A 170 -12.08 -0.69 -8.50
CA MET A 170 -11.55 -0.51 -7.15
C MET A 170 -11.26 -1.86 -6.47
N ILE A 171 -12.18 -2.82 -6.57
CA ILE A 171 -12.11 -4.07 -5.81
C ILE A 171 -11.15 -5.03 -6.49
N SER A 172 -11.36 -5.28 -7.78
CA SER A 172 -10.62 -6.30 -8.53
C SER A 172 -9.22 -5.87 -8.96
N VAL A 173 -8.92 -4.56 -8.95
CA VAL A 173 -7.57 -4.06 -9.29
C VAL A 173 -6.89 -3.40 -8.09
N CYS A 174 -7.45 -2.33 -7.53
CA CYS A 174 -6.75 -1.57 -6.49
C CYS A 174 -6.62 -2.38 -5.19
N VAL A 175 -7.72 -2.95 -4.70
CA VAL A 175 -7.76 -3.71 -3.45
C VAL A 175 -6.98 -5.02 -3.54
N THR A 176 -6.79 -5.57 -4.74
CA THR A 176 -5.94 -6.75 -4.96
C THR A 176 -4.50 -6.56 -4.48
N CYS A 177 -3.90 -5.38 -4.69
CA CYS A 177 -2.56 -5.07 -4.16
C CYS A 177 -2.61 -4.35 -2.81
N HIS A 178 -3.63 -3.51 -2.60
CA HIS A 178 -3.80 -2.70 -1.39
C HIS A 178 -4.66 -3.39 -0.32
N THR A 179 -4.70 -4.73 -0.30
CA THR A 179 -5.70 -5.54 0.41
C THR A 179 -5.81 -5.20 1.88
N SER A 180 -4.80 -5.49 2.69
CA SER A 180 -4.94 -5.44 4.16
C SER A 180 -4.93 -4.02 4.73
N ARG A 181 -4.11 -3.13 4.18
CA ARG A 181 -3.88 -1.78 4.75
C ARG A 181 -4.78 -0.70 4.16
N GLY A 182 -5.20 -0.86 2.91
CA GLY A 182 -6.10 0.05 2.22
C GLY A 182 -7.51 -0.54 2.16
N GLY A 183 -7.70 -1.60 1.39
CA GLY A 183 -9.00 -2.19 1.09
C GLY A 183 -9.77 -2.65 2.33
N HIS A 184 -9.20 -3.53 3.17
CA HIS A 184 -9.86 -4.03 4.37
C HIS A 184 -10.20 -2.92 5.36
N ALA A 185 -9.33 -1.91 5.47
CA ALA A 185 -9.60 -0.73 6.29
C ALA A 185 -10.77 0.09 5.73
N TYR A 186 -10.75 0.34 4.42
CA TYR A 186 -11.74 1.18 3.74
C TYR A 186 -13.12 0.54 3.70
N LEU A 187 -13.14 -0.78 3.50
CA LEU A 187 -14.33 -1.60 3.42
C LEU A 187 -14.84 -2.09 4.79
N GLY A 188 -14.09 -1.89 5.88
CA GLY A 188 -14.47 -2.35 7.23
C GLY A 188 -14.58 -3.88 7.35
N VAL A 189 -13.64 -4.62 6.74
CA VAL A 189 -13.73 -6.10 6.65
C VAL A 189 -13.31 -6.81 7.93
N ALA A 190 -12.47 -6.18 8.76
CA ALA A 190 -11.99 -6.80 9.99
C ALA A 190 -13.10 -6.81 11.05
N ALA A 191 -13.16 -7.88 11.86
CA ALA A 191 -14.10 -7.97 12.96
C ALA A 191 -13.92 -6.80 13.94
N GLY A 192 -15.01 -6.13 14.29
CA GLY A 192 -14.97 -4.94 15.16
C GLY A 192 -14.56 -3.65 14.46
N THR A 193 -14.50 -3.62 13.11
CA THR A 193 -14.26 -2.39 12.35
C THR A 193 -15.48 -1.97 11.54
N GLU A 194 -15.64 -0.66 11.38
CA GLU A 194 -16.65 -0.04 10.53
C GLU A 194 -16.04 0.44 9.21
N PRO A 195 -16.77 0.41 8.07
CA PRO A 195 -16.27 0.94 6.81
C PRO A 195 -16.07 2.46 6.85
N ASP A 196 -15.20 2.98 5.99
CA ASP A 196 -14.87 4.41 5.94
C ASP A 196 -16.12 5.27 5.64
N VAL A 197 -16.22 6.43 6.29
CA VAL A 197 -17.35 7.34 6.14
C VAL A 197 -17.49 7.88 4.72
N HIS A 198 -16.39 8.05 3.98
CA HIS A 198 -16.43 8.50 2.59
C HIS A 198 -16.98 7.40 1.67
N LEU A 199 -16.72 6.13 2.00
CA LEU A 199 -17.35 5.00 1.31
C LEU A 199 -18.85 4.97 1.61
N THR A 200 -19.23 4.96 2.89
CA THR A 200 -20.63 4.71 3.29
C THR A 200 -21.55 5.89 3.02
N SER A 201 -21.07 7.12 3.20
CA SER A 201 -21.89 8.33 3.07
C SER A 201 -21.83 8.94 1.67
N MET A 202 -20.71 8.79 0.95
CA MET A 202 -20.50 9.42 -0.36
C MET A 202 -20.32 8.42 -1.51
N GLN A 203 -20.24 7.12 -1.22
CA GLN A 203 -19.98 6.07 -2.21
C GLN A 203 -18.67 6.30 -2.98
N PHE A 204 -17.69 6.92 -2.31
CA PHE A 204 -16.40 7.16 -2.92
C PHE A 204 -15.69 5.85 -3.23
N LYS A 205 -15.00 5.86 -4.37
CA LYS A 205 -13.98 4.89 -4.76
C LYS A 205 -12.61 5.49 -4.52
N CYS A 206 -11.55 4.67 -4.58
CA CYS A 206 -10.18 5.15 -4.46
C CYS A 206 -9.89 6.35 -5.37
N SER A 207 -10.38 6.33 -6.62
CA SER A 207 -10.17 7.38 -7.62
C SER A 207 -10.87 8.71 -7.33
N ASN A 208 -11.79 8.76 -6.35
CA ASN A 208 -12.41 10.01 -5.92
C ASN A 208 -11.45 10.86 -5.09
N CYS A 209 -10.49 10.24 -4.41
CA CYS A 209 -9.42 10.94 -3.69
C CYS A 209 -8.10 10.86 -4.46
N HIS A 210 -7.78 9.71 -5.03
CA HIS A 210 -6.54 9.47 -5.74
C HIS A 210 -6.66 9.75 -7.24
N SER A 211 -6.00 10.81 -7.72
CA SER A 211 -6.12 11.23 -9.11
C SER A 211 -5.27 10.38 -10.06
N GLY A 212 -5.64 10.30 -11.34
CA GLY A 212 -4.81 9.62 -12.35
C GLY A 212 -3.39 10.22 -12.45
N THR A 213 -3.25 11.53 -12.30
CA THR A 213 -1.94 12.21 -12.27
C THR A 213 -1.09 11.77 -11.08
N GLU A 214 -1.71 11.55 -9.92
CA GLU A 214 -1.00 11.03 -8.74
C GLU A 214 -0.54 9.59 -8.96
N LEU A 215 -1.44 8.74 -9.47
CA LEU A 215 -1.14 7.32 -9.71
C LEU A 215 -0.06 7.14 -10.79
N HIS A 216 -0.12 7.93 -11.85
CA HIS A 216 0.86 7.89 -12.93
C HIS A 216 2.16 8.64 -12.62
N GLY A 217 2.22 9.45 -11.56
CA GLY A 217 3.36 10.31 -11.29
C GLY A 217 3.41 11.54 -12.21
N ASP A 218 4.43 12.37 -12.01
CA ASP A 218 4.60 13.63 -12.75
C ASP A 218 6.00 13.83 -13.33
N GLY A 219 6.75 12.74 -13.49
CA GLY A 219 8.11 12.76 -14.03
C GLY A 219 9.18 13.15 -13.02
N ASN A 220 8.81 13.48 -11.77
CA ASN A 220 9.77 13.69 -10.69
C ASN A 220 9.78 12.48 -9.76
N PRO A 221 10.94 11.83 -9.54
CA PRO A 221 11.04 10.73 -8.59
C PRO A 221 10.92 11.27 -7.16
N VAL A 222 10.29 10.47 -6.31
CA VAL A 222 10.21 10.73 -4.88
C VAL A 222 10.67 9.51 -4.09
N GLU A 223 11.35 9.77 -2.98
CA GLU A 223 11.93 8.73 -2.14
C GLU A 223 10.88 7.82 -1.47
N GLN A 224 9.70 8.39 -1.17
CA GLN A 224 8.62 7.67 -0.54
C GLN A 224 7.27 8.33 -0.81
N ARG A 225 6.17 7.61 -0.54
CA ARG A 225 4.82 8.09 -0.84
C ARG A 225 4.51 9.47 -0.25
N TYR A 226 4.92 9.75 1.00
CA TYR A 226 4.62 11.02 1.65
C TYR A 226 5.43 12.21 1.12
N ALA A 227 6.48 11.96 0.33
CA ALA A 227 7.22 13.01 -0.37
C ALA A 227 6.55 13.45 -1.68
N TYR A 228 5.50 12.75 -2.13
CA TYR A 228 4.75 13.15 -3.30
C TYR A 228 3.83 14.34 -2.99
N SER A 229 4.01 15.43 -3.72
CA SER A 229 3.38 16.74 -3.42
C SER A 229 1.89 16.80 -3.77
N LYS A 230 1.41 15.91 -4.64
CA LYS A 230 0.00 15.87 -5.10
C LYS A 230 -0.82 14.76 -4.44
N LEU A 231 -0.38 14.26 -3.29
CA LEU A 231 -1.19 13.33 -2.50
C LEU A 231 -2.52 13.98 -2.08
N PRO A 232 -3.61 13.22 -1.97
CA PRO A 232 -4.83 13.74 -1.40
C PRO A 232 -4.62 14.17 0.06
N THR A 233 -5.22 15.30 0.41
CA THR A 233 -5.28 15.83 1.77
C THR A 233 -6.75 16.00 2.19
N CYS A 234 -7.00 16.03 3.49
CA CYS A 234 -8.34 16.32 4.02
C CYS A 234 -8.82 17.71 3.58
N ASP A 235 -7.91 18.68 3.53
CA ASP A 235 -8.18 20.09 3.19
C ASP A 235 -8.58 20.29 1.72
N ASN A 236 -8.34 19.30 0.85
CA ASN A 236 -8.87 19.33 -0.52
C ASN A 236 -10.42 19.35 -0.56
N CYS A 237 -11.08 18.91 0.52
CA CYS A 237 -12.55 18.87 0.63
C CYS A 237 -13.08 19.51 1.92
N HIS A 238 -12.31 19.47 3.00
CA HIS A 238 -12.69 20.00 4.31
C HIS A 238 -12.07 21.38 4.55
N ASN A 239 -12.77 22.42 4.12
CA ASN A 239 -12.32 23.81 4.28
C ASN A 239 -12.92 24.45 5.54
N ASP A 240 -12.22 25.46 6.08
CA ASP A 240 -12.68 26.29 7.20
C ASP A 240 -13.03 25.50 8.48
N ILE A 241 -12.33 24.39 8.72
CA ILE A 241 -12.59 23.50 9.86
C ILE A 241 -11.74 23.79 11.10
N GLN A 242 -10.72 24.64 11.02
CA GLN A 242 -9.74 24.88 12.11
C GLN A 242 -10.38 25.25 13.44
N SER A 243 -11.52 25.94 13.44
CA SER A 243 -12.25 26.33 14.65
C SER A 243 -13.70 25.80 14.69
N SER A 244 -14.01 24.78 13.89
CA SER A 244 -15.39 24.29 13.75
C SER A 244 -15.92 23.56 14.99
N ASN A 245 -15.03 23.13 15.88
CA ASN A 245 -15.36 22.57 17.19
C ASN A 245 -14.15 22.67 18.13
N ASN A 246 -14.35 22.31 19.41
CA ASN A 246 -13.29 22.40 20.43
C ASN A 246 -12.05 21.55 20.12
N TYR A 247 -12.19 20.36 19.51
CA TYR A 247 -11.04 19.53 19.16
C TYR A 247 -10.18 20.22 18.09
N HIS A 248 -10.81 20.73 17.03
CA HIS A 248 -10.08 21.43 15.98
C HIS A 248 -9.42 22.71 16.52
N SER A 249 -10.16 23.53 17.28
CA SER A 249 -9.61 24.76 17.84
C SER A 249 -8.36 24.54 18.70
N MET A 250 -8.24 23.37 19.33
CA MET A 250 -7.11 23.03 20.20
C MET A 250 -5.98 22.31 19.48
N HIS A 251 -6.28 21.48 18.47
CA HIS A 251 -5.34 20.48 17.96
C HIS A 251 -5.17 20.42 16.44
N TYR A 252 -5.79 21.36 15.71
CA TYR A 252 -5.71 21.38 14.24
C TYR A 252 -4.26 21.30 13.71
N ASP A 253 -3.34 22.00 14.39
CA ASP A 253 -1.91 22.10 14.03
C ASP A 253 -0.99 21.22 14.91
N ASP A 254 -1.56 20.22 15.61
CA ASP A 254 -0.79 19.31 16.49
C ASP A 254 -0.72 17.88 15.95
N PHE A 255 -1.83 17.39 15.40
CA PHE A 255 -2.01 15.99 15.02
C PHE A 255 -2.33 15.84 13.54
N ASN A 256 -1.89 14.75 12.92
CA ASN A 256 -2.51 14.37 11.64
C ASN A 256 -3.98 13.98 11.88
N CYS A 257 -4.87 14.37 10.96
CA CYS A 257 -6.33 14.26 11.14
C CYS A 257 -6.79 12.84 11.55
N GLN A 258 -6.05 11.82 11.11
CA GLN A 258 -6.33 10.42 11.42
C GLN A 258 -6.23 10.12 12.92
N VAL A 259 -5.51 10.88 13.74
CA VAL A 259 -5.54 10.71 15.20
C VAL A 259 -6.98 10.82 15.70
N CYS A 260 -7.73 11.83 15.31
CA CYS A 260 -9.12 11.98 15.75
C CYS A 260 -10.09 11.08 14.98
N HIS A 261 -9.85 10.87 13.69
CA HIS A 261 -10.82 10.27 12.78
C HIS A 261 -10.62 8.77 12.48
N SER A 262 -9.50 8.17 12.88
CA SER A 262 -9.27 6.74 12.72
C SER A 262 -9.79 5.97 13.93
N GLN A 263 -10.46 4.86 13.68
CA GLN A 263 -10.71 3.79 14.66
C GLN A 263 -9.49 2.87 14.77
N ASP A 264 -9.52 1.88 15.67
CA ASP A 264 -8.49 0.84 15.72
C ASP A 264 -8.32 0.16 14.36
N TYR A 265 -7.07 -0.11 13.98
CA TYR A 265 -6.76 -0.62 12.66
C TYR A 265 -5.80 -1.78 12.69
N ASN A 266 -5.81 -2.54 11.59
CA ASN A 266 -5.00 -3.73 11.47
C ASN A 266 -3.50 -3.41 11.56
N ASN A 267 -2.82 -4.05 12.50
CA ASN A 267 -1.38 -4.04 12.70
C ASN A 267 -0.86 -5.47 12.62
N CYS A 268 0.39 -5.60 12.21
CA CYS A 268 1.16 -6.84 12.20
C CYS A 268 2.64 -6.46 12.12
N GLY A 269 3.54 -7.40 12.33
CA GLY A 269 4.95 -7.06 12.24
C GLY A 269 5.88 -8.27 12.21
N SER A 270 7.17 -7.95 12.11
CA SER A 270 8.25 -8.93 12.11
C SER A 270 8.02 -10.06 11.09
N CYS A 271 8.00 -9.72 9.80
CA CYS A 271 7.76 -10.69 8.73
C CYS A 271 9.05 -11.34 8.26
N HIS A 272 9.11 -12.66 8.30
CA HIS A 272 10.14 -13.44 7.65
C HIS A 272 9.74 -13.76 6.22
N ILE A 273 10.50 -13.22 5.28
CA ILE A 273 10.24 -13.36 3.85
C ILE A 273 10.42 -14.85 3.48
N HIS A 274 9.42 -15.44 2.82
CA HIS A 274 9.41 -16.88 2.48
C HIS A 274 9.49 -17.84 3.68
N GLY A 275 9.22 -17.36 4.90
CA GLY A 275 9.24 -18.14 6.14
C GLY A 275 7.84 -18.27 6.77
N GLU A 276 7.77 -18.13 8.09
CA GLU A 276 6.53 -18.24 8.88
C GLU A 276 5.52 -17.08 8.62
N GLY A 277 5.86 -16.15 7.73
CA GLY A 277 5.10 -14.93 7.52
C GLY A 277 5.33 -13.94 8.67
N ALA A 278 4.27 -13.24 9.08
CA ALA A 278 4.35 -12.27 10.18
C ALA A 278 4.39 -12.99 11.54
N ARG A 279 5.54 -12.89 12.24
CA ARG A 279 5.70 -13.46 13.59
C ARG A 279 4.88 -12.74 14.65
N ILE A 280 4.59 -11.46 14.42
CA ILE A 280 3.57 -10.73 15.18
C ILE A 280 2.27 -10.87 14.37
N PRO A 281 1.31 -11.69 14.83
CA PRO A 281 0.08 -11.93 14.11
C PRO A 281 -0.72 -10.65 13.89
N SER A 282 -1.73 -10.71 13.02
CA SER A 282 -2.63 -9.59 12.79
C SER A 282 -3.42 -9.25 14.06
N TYR A 283 -3.51 -7.97 14.41
CA TYR A 283 -4.32 -7.48 15.53
C TYR A 283 -4.85 -6.06 15.24
N LEU A 284 -5.95 -5.67 15.87
CA LEU A 284 -6.38 -4.28 15.87
C LEU A 284 -5.58 -3.49 16.90
N GLY A 285 -4.98 -2.39 16.48
CA GLY A 285 -4.15 -1.55 17.34
C GLY A 285 -4.17 -0.11 16.88
N TYR A 286 -3.77 0.77 17.80
CA TYR A 286 -3.79 2.21 17.62
C TYR A 286 -2.69 2.81 18.47
N LYS A 287 -1.76 3.53 17.85
CA LYS A 287 -0.64 4.18 18.53
C LYS A 287 -0.39 5.58 17.98
N ILE A 288 -0.35 6.55 18.88
CA ILE A 288 0.08 7.94 18.67
C ILE A 288 1.54 8.04 19.08
N ALA A 289 2.38 8.46 18.15
CA ALA A 289 3.81 8.63 18.35
C ALA A 289 4.22 10.06 17.99
N VAL A 290 5.43 10.47 18.37
CA VAL A 290 6.02 11.68 17.80
C VAL A 290 6.13 11.49 16.29
N ASN A 291 5.84 12.56 15.54
CA ASN A 291 5.85 12.53 14.08
C ASN A 291 7.19 11.96 13.54
N PRO A 292 7.20 10.80 12.88
CA PRO A 292 8.42 10.20 12.38
C PRO A 292 8.87 10.82 11.04
N LEU A 293 8.12 11.77 10.48
CA LEU A 293 8.39 12.44 9.22
C LEU A 293 8.26 13.98 9.34
N PRO A 294 8.97 14.63 10.28
CA PRO A 294 8.79 16.07 10.53
C PRO A 294 9.13 16.93 9.31
N ASP A 295 10.08 16.52 8.47
CA ASP A 295 10.48 17.28 7.27
C ASP A 295 9.47 17.18 6.11
N LEU A 296 8.76 16.06 6.01
CA LEU A 296 7.81 15.79 4.90
C LEU A 296 6.36 16.08 5.28
N ARG A 297 6.08 16.05 6.58
CA ARG A 297 4.79 16.39 7.18
C ARG A 297 5.04 17.38 8.32
N PRO A 298 5.56 18.58 8.00
CA PRO A 298 5.73 19.62 9.00
C PRO A 298 4.36 20.07 9.52
N GLY A 299 4.31 20.51 10.77
CA GLY A 299 3.05 20.96 11.40
C GLY A 299 2.30 19.87 12.16
N PHE A 300 2.82 18.63 12.23
CA PHE A 300 2.33 17.65 13.19
C PHE A 300 3.40 17.35 14.23
N ASN A 301 3.05 17.54 15.50
CA ASN A 301 3.87 17.15 16.64
C ASN A 301 3.77 15.64 16.88
N PHE A 302 2.55 15.12 16.77
CA PHE A 302 2.24 13.71 17.00
C PHE A 302 1.38 13.15 15.88
N THR A 303 1.56 11.87 15.59
CA THR A 303 0.89 11.23 14.47
C THR A 303 0.51 9.79 14.78
N LEU A 304 -0.47 9.26 14.06
CA LEU A 304 -0.67 7.82 14.05
C LEU A 304 0.49 7.10 13.37
N VAL A 305 0.88 5.98 13.97
CA VAL A 305 1.93 5.12 13.43
C VAL A 305 1.51 3.66 13.38
N ARG A 306 1.96 2.97 12.34
CA ARG A 306 1.69 1.54 12.11
C ARG A 306 2.97 0.74 12.21
N ARG A 307 2.92 -0.37 12.96
CA ARG A 307 4.03 -1.33 13.05
C ARG A 307 4.37 -1.88 11.67
N THR A 308 5.66 -2.01 11.38
CA THR A 308 6.17 -2.47 10.10
C THR A 308 6.39 -3.97 10.07
N LEU A 309 6.50 -4.51 8.85
CA LEU A 309 6.85 -5.92 8.63
C LEU A 309 8.36 -6.19 8.78
N ALA A 310 9.15 -5.19 9.17
CA ALA A 310 10.59 -5.35 9.28
C ALA A 310 10.98 -6.06 10.60
N ALA A 311 12.02 -6.85 10.52
CA ALA A 311 12.76 -7.53 11.56
C ALA A 311 14.25 -7.57 11.15
N PRO A 312 15.18 -7.64 12.11
CA PRO A 312 16.61 -7.66 11.80
C PRO A 312 16.99 -8.80 10.84
N ASP A 313 16.37 -9.96 11.03
CA ASP A 313 16.61 -11.23 10.34
C ASP A 313 15.64 -11.49 9.16
N ASN A 314 15.00 -10.45 8.60
CA ASN A 314 13.97 -10.55 7.55
C ASN A 314 14.32 -11.45 6.35
N TRP A 315 15.61 -11.48 6.02
CA TRP A 315 16.17 -12.10 4.82
C TRP A 315 16.92 -13.41 5.12
N GLU A 316 16.76 -13.99 6.32
CA GLU A 316 17.44 -15.23 6.74
C GLU A 316 17.25 -16.35 5.71
N LYS A 317 16.03 -16.52 5.17
CA LYS A 317 15.71 -17.53 4.14
C LYS A 317 16.36 -17.27 2.78
N TYR A 318 16.93 -16.09 2.59
CA TYR A 318 17.70 -15.70 1.42
C TYR A 318 19.20 -15.60 1.72
N GLY A 319 19.67 -16.15 2.85
CA GLY A 319 21.10 -16.22 3.18
C GLY A 319 21.67 -14.95 3.82
N VAL A 320 20.82 -14.15 4.46
CA VAL A 320 21.21 -12.91 5.14
C VAL A 320 20.71 -12.98 6.58
N ASP A 321 21.61 -13.33 7.49
CA ASP A 321 21.27 -13.56 8.89
C ASP A 321 20.68 -12.30 9.56
N GLU A 322 21.24 -11.13 9.26
CA GLU A 322 20.76 -9.84 9.78
C GLU A 322 21.02 -8.70 8.77
N TYR A 323 20.12 -7.72 8.75
CA TYR A 323 20.31 -6.46 8.03
C TYR A 323 21.57 -5.73 8.52
N ALA A 324 22.39 -5.24 7.58
CA ALA A 324 23.59 -4.48 7.91
C ALA A 324 23.33 -3.14 8.62
N ASN A 325 22.14 -2.54 8.41
CA ASN A 325 21.77 -1.24 8.96
C ASN A 325 20.29 -1.19 9.34
N PHE A 326 19.83 -2.16 10.14
CA PHE A 326 18.42 -2.29 10.53
C PHE A 326 17.81 -0.96 11.04
N ASP A 327 18.57 -0.22 11.85
CA ASP A 327 18.12 1.01 12.50
C ASP A 327 17.95 2.21 11.56
N ALA A 328 18.28 2.08 10.27
CA ALA A 328 18.12 3.15 9.28
C ALA A 328 16.67 3.65 9.11
N CYS A 329 15.68 2.87 9.57
CA CYS A 329 14.27 3.22 9.53
C CYS A 329 13.57 2.72 10.81
N PRO A 330 12.57 3.45 11.33
CA PRO A 330 11.81 2.99 12.48
C PRO A 330 10.99 1.74 12.15
N THR A 331 10.63 0.99 13.19
CA THR A 331 9.75 -0.18 13.13
C THR A 331 8.28 0.20 13.26
N TYR A 332 7.98 1.48 13.47
CA TYR A 332 6.67 2.10 13.36
C TYR A 332 6.74 3.28 12.37
N ASN A 333 5.90 3.27 11.33
CA ASN A 333 5.89 4.34 10.32
C ASN A 333 4.69 5.26 10.49
N PHE A 334 4.85 6.53 10.12
CA PHE A 334 3.73 7.44 9.85
C PHE A 334 2.68 6.73 9.00
N THR A 335 1.41 6.83 9.41
CA THR A 335 0.32 6.15 8.73
C THR A 335 -0.88 7.06 8.53
N THR A 336 -1.56 6.82 7.41
CA THR A 336 -2.85 7.42 7.06
C THR A 336 -3.85 6.28 6.84
N PRO A 337 -4.38 5.67 7.91
CA PRO A 337 -5.36 4.59 7.79
C PRO A 337 -6.58 5.04 6.98
N HIS A 338 -7.09 4.14 6.14
CA HIS A 338 -8.27 4.38 5.32
C HIS A 338 -9.51 3.85 6.03
N ASN A 339 -9.77 4.27 7.26
CA ASN A 339 -10.88 3.76 8.09
C ASN A 339 -11.55 4.90 8.86
N LEU A 340 -11.69 6.04 8.18
CA LEU A 340 -12.12 7.28 8.78
C LEU A 340 -13.58 7.21 9.20
N LEU A 341 -13.86 7.61 10.43
CA LEU A 341 -15.21 7.80 10.94
C LEU A 341 -15.43 9.28 11.26
N ARG A 342 -16.67 9.73 11.10
CA ARG A 342 -17.06 11.08 11.53
C ARG A 342 -16.85 11.25 13.03
N TRP A 343 -17.19 10.21 13.78
CA TRP A 343 -17.06 10.14 15.22
C TRP A 343 -16.42 8.81 15.58
N THR A 344 -15.45 8.85 16.48
CA THR A 344 -14.68 7.70 16.95
C THR A 344 -14.85 7.61 18.46
N GLU A 345 -14.48 6.47 19.05
CA GLU A 345 -14.39 6.34 20.51
C GLU A 345 -13.47 7.41 21.13
N ARG A 346 -12.54 7.97 20.36
CA ARG A 346 -11.57 8.99 20.81
C ARG A 346 -12.20 10.38 20.87
N THR A 347 -13.25 10.61 20.09
CA THR A 347 -13.91 11.91 19.96
C THR A 347 -15.32 11.96 20.55
N GLN A 348 -15.92 10.79 20.83
CA GLN A 348 -17.20 10.67 21.54
C GLN A 348 -16.99 10.41 23.03
N VAL A 349 -17.19 11.45 23.83
CA VAL A 349 -17.08 11.38 25.29
C VAL A 349 -18.46 11.31 25.95
N ASP A 350 -18.54 10.71 27.14
CA ASP A 350 -19.77 10.66 27.93
C ASP A 350 -20.29 12.07 28.27
N GLN A 351 -21.60 12.18 28.50
CA GLN A 351 -22.24 13.44 28.84
C GLN A 351 -21.59 14.09 30.08
N GLY A 352 -21.16 15.34 29.95
CA GLY A 352 -20.53 16.12 31.02
C GLY A 352 -19.02 15.90 31.17
N LYS A 353 -18.40 15.00 30.38
CA LYS A 353 -16.95 14.83 30.32
C LYS A 353 -16.30 15.85 29.38
N SER A 354 -15.03 16.19 29.64
CA SER A 354 -14.25 17.05 28.75
C SER A 354 -13.84 16.30 27.49
N CYS A 355 -13.60 17.03 26.41
CA CYS A 355 -13.07 16.49 25.15
C CYS A 355 -11.73 15.73 25.32
N SER A 356 -10.96 16.02 26.36
CA SER A 356 -9.72 15.30 26.68
C SER A 356 -9.91 13.88 27.22
N SER A 357 -11.14 13.50 27.61
CA SER A 357 -11.40 12.28 28.40
C SER A 357 -11.08 10.97 27.67
N ASN A 358 -11.08 10.94 26.34
CA ASN A 358 -10.82 9.71 25.59
C ASN A 358 -9.47 9.72 24.85
N CYS A 359 -8.64 10.76 25.08
CA CYS A 359 -7.31 10.85 24.48
C CYS A 359 -6.22 11.14 25.51
N HIS A 360 -6.38 12.17 26.34
CA HIS A 360 -5.31 12.57 27.26
C HIS A 360 -5.11 11.50 28.33
N ILE A 361 -3.85 11.25 28.67
CA ILE A 361 -3.51 10.36 29.77
C ILE A 361 -4.01 10.96 31.08
N ARG A 362 -4.61 10.13 31.93
CA ARG A 362 -5.04 10.51 33.27
C ARG A 362 -4.60 9.46 34.27
N ASN A 363 -4.08 9.90 35.41
CA ASN A 363 -3.80 9.03 36.53
C ASN A 363 -5.02 8.97 37.47
N GLU A 364 -5.80 7.90 37.35
CA GLU A 364 -6.98 7.63 38.16
C GLU A 364 -6.60 6.59 39.24
N GLY A 365 -6.21 7.08 40.43
CA GLY A 365 -5.87 6.23 41.58
C GLY A 365 -4.68 5.29 41.34
N GLY A 366 -3.68 5.73 40.56
CA GLY A 366 -2.51 4.95 40.18
C GLY A 366 -2.64 4.22 38.84
N THR A 367 -3.84 4.23 38.22
CA THR A 367 -4.05 3.65 36.89
C THR A 367 -3.94 4.75 35.83
N LEU A 368 -3.01 4.59 34.88
CA LEU A 368 -2.84 5.52 33.77
C LEU A 368 -3.81 5.17 32.63
N VAL A 369 -4.98 5.83 32.64
CA VAL A 369 -6.01 5.69 31.61
C VAL A 369 -5.55 6.39 30.33
N ASN A 370 -5.85 5.81 29.16
CA ASN A 370 -5.45 6.26 27.82
C ASN A 370 -3.94 6.17 27.51
N LYS A 371 -3.11 5.66 28.44
CA LYS A 371 -1.66 5.47 28.20
C LYS A 371 -1.42 4.57 26.99
N GLU A 372 -2.26 3.56 26.83
CA GLU A 372 -2.21 2.57 25.76
C GLU A 372 -2.36 3.18 24.35
N LEU A 373 -2.93 4.38 24.22
CA LEU A 373 -3.07 5.07 22.93
C LEU A 373 -1.74 5.62 22.41
N TYR A 374 -0.73 5.80 23.26
CA TYR A 374 0.54 6.39 22.89
C TYR A 374 1.65 5.33 22.78
N LEU A 375 2.66 5.62 21.97
CA LEU A 375 3.82 4.74 21.78
C LEU A 375 4.92 5.10 22.79
N PHE A 376 5.05 4.30 23.84
CA PHE A 376 6.11 4.40 24.84
C PHE A 376 7.26 3.41 24.54
N ASP A 377 8.43 3.59 25.18
CA ASP A 377 9.54 2.64 25.10
C ASP A 377 9.11 1.21 25.48
N GLU A 378 8.23 1.08 26.48
CA GLU A 378 7.72 -0.23 26.94
C GLU A 378 6.86 -0.97 25.92
N ASP A 379 6.35 -0.29 24.88
CA ASP A 379 5.61 -0.92 23.79
C ASP A 379 6.54 -1.55 22.72
N LEU A 380 7.82 -1.19 22.75
CA LEU A 380 8.83 -1.66 21.80
C LEU A 380 9.48 -2.95 22.27
N LEU A 381 9.62 -3.90 21.35
CA LEU A 381 10.49 -5.06 21.58
C LEU A 381 11.95 -4.59 21.68
N ASP A 382 12.80 -5.35 22.36
CA ASP A 382 14.18 -4.92 22.62
C ASP A 382 14.97 -4.59 21.33
N TRP A 383 14.73 -5.33 20.24
CA TRP A 383 15.34 -5.08 18.93
C TRP A 383 14.69 -3.92 18.15
N GLU A 384 13.53 -3.42 18.58
CA GLU A 384 12.86 -2.26 17.97
C GLU A 384 13.34 -0.93 18.55
N LYS A 385 13.90 -0.94 19.77
CA LYS A 385 14.23 0.27 20.54
C LYS A 385 15.25 1.17 19.85
N SER A 386 16.34 0.60 19.32
CA SER A 386 17.37 1.37 18.62
C SER A 386 16.82 2.09 17.39
N ALA A 387 15.98 1.41 16.61
CA ALA A 387 15.36 1.94 15.40
C ALA A 387 14.25 2.98 15.67
N SER A 388 13.53 2.86 16.79
CA SER A 388 12.27 3.59 17.04
C SER A 388 12.31 4.53 18.25
N ASN A 389 13.41 4.62 18.99
CA ASN A 389 13.58 5.55 20.11
C ASN A 389 13.15 6.99 19.78
N SER A 390 13.51 7.48 18.60
CA SER A 390 13.29 8.90 18.25
C SER A 390 11.81 9.28 18.21
N ILE A 391 10.91 8.30 18.06
CA ILE A 391 9.49 8.50 17.82
C ILE A 391 8.61 8.18 19.04
N ILE A 392 9.17 7.63 20.12
CA ILE A 392 8.42 7.38 21.35
C ILE A 392 8.03 8.69 22.05
N VAL A 393 7.01 8.63 22.91
CA VAL A 393 6.47 9.80 23.61
C VAL A 393 7.09 10.05 24.99
N ASP A 394 7.98 9.18 25.45
CA ASP A 394 8.67 9.28 26.74
C ASP A 394 9.30 10.67 26.93
N GLY A 395 8.92 11.36 28.01
CA GLY A 395 9.38 12.71 28.33
C GLY A 395 8.89 13.82 27.39
N LYS A 396 7.94 13.53 26.48
CA LYS A 396 7.42 14.49 25.48
C LYS A 396 5.94 14.82 25.64
N LEU A 397 5.25 14.19 26.59
CA LEU A 397 3.88 14.52 26.98
C LEU A 397 3.89 15.43 28.23
N PRO A 398 2.82 16.21 28.48
CA PRO A 398 2.76 17.06 29.67
C PRO A 398 2.89 16.26 30.96
N GLU A 399 3.76 16.70 31.87
CA GLU A 399 3.99 16.02 33.17
C GLU A 399 2.69 15.91 33.99
N SER A 400 1.82 16.92 33.89
CA SER A 400 0.51 16.96 34.56
C SER A 400 -0.44 15.82 34.17
N TRP A 401 -0.20 15.11 33.07
CA TRP A 401 -1.01 13.96 32.68
C TRP A 401 -0.76 12.71 33.54
N PHE A 402 0.41 12.66 34.19
CA PHE A 402 0.84 11.53 35.01
C PHE A 402 0.63 11.78 36.51
N GLU A 403 0.34 13.02 36.90
CA GLU A 403 -0.02 13.38 38.26
C GLU A 403 -1.41 12.84 38.61
N SER A 404 -1.57 12.34 39.84
CA SER A 404 -2.86 11.85 40.32
C SER A 404 -3.89 12.97 40.35
N ASN A 405 -5.00 12.79 39.64
CA ASN A 405 -6.14 13.72 39.63
C ASN A 405 -7.04 13.54 40.85
#